data_AF-A0A1V4I887-F1
#
_entry.id   AF-A0A1V4I887-F1
#
_cell.length_a   1.000
_cell.length_b   1.000
_cell.length_c   1.000
_cell.angle_alpha   90.00
_cell.angle_beta   90.00
_cell.angle_gamma   90.00
#
_symmetry.space_group_name_H-M   'P 1'
#
loop_
_entity.id
_entity.type
_entity.pdbx_description
1 polymer ?
#
loop_
_entity_poly.entity_id
_entity_poly.type
_entity_poly.pdbx_seq_one_letter_code
_entity_poly.pdbx_strand_id
1 'polypeptide(L)'
;MFIRDVVLYGEFSRKANALKETGIFERILDVYMVSGLIGLLTNKYEDVERDTVNVKIFIQQLNGEWDRLRYFASLVTLANKNDQLNDQSKQKQIINEAFGDWFTNESDSENEKYQMFYKHSLAGINLLYDRVIGTSTDNDSYYRNFYKFIKSIDKIDVETTMDRLIIANLI
;
A
#
# COMPACT_ATOMS: atom_id res chain seq x y z
N MET A 1 -2.74 13.37 10.68
CA MET A 1 -3.73 12.37 11.18
C MET A 1 -4.78 12.14 10.09
N PHE A 2 -5.36 10.94 9.93
CA PHE A 2 -6.48 10.79 8.99
C PHE A 2 -7.65 11.64 9.46
N ILE A 3 -8.11 12.53 8.59
CA ILE A 3 -9.23 13.43 8.86
C ILE A 3 -10.52 12.98 8.15
N ARG A 4 -10.45 11.89 7.39
CA ARG A 4 -11.56 11.35 6.59
C ARG A 4 -11.44 9.85 6.40
N ASP A 5 -12.56 9.23 6.06
CA ASP A 5 -12.61 7.84 5.62
C ASP A 5 -11.80 7.62 4.34
N VAL A 6 -11.30 6.41 4.16
CA VAL A 6 -10.81 5.92 2.86
C VAL A 6 -11.96 5.20 2.17
N VAL A 7 -12.15 5.46 0.87
CA VAL A 7 -13.22 4.84 0.09
C VAL A 7 -12.61 4.20 -1.14
N LEU A 8 -12.78 2.88 -1.28
CA LEU A 8 -12.43 2.15 -2.49
C LEU A 8 -13.64 2.14 -3.40
N TYR A 9 -13.46 2.49 -4.68
CA TYR A 9 -14.54 2.64 -5.65
C TYR A 9 -14.51 1.53 -6.72
N GLY A 10 -15.67 1.25 -7.31
CA GLY A 10 -15.83 0.41 -8.49
C GLY A 10 -15.23 -0.98 -8.32
N GLU A 11 -14.38 -1.37 -9.27
CA GLU A 11 -13.71 -2.66 -9.28
C GLU A 11 -12.81 -2.88 -8.07
N PHE A 12 -12.15 -1.84 -7.55
CA PHE A 12 -11.31 -1.98 -6.35
C PHE A 12 -12.12 -2.35 -5.11
N SER A 13 -13.34 -1.82 -4.99
CA SER A 13 -14.26 -2.23 -3.92
C SER A 13 -14.63 -3.70 -4.04
N ARG A 14 -14.99 -4.16 -5.24
CA ARG A 14 -15.38 -5.56 -5.50
C ARG A 14 -14.22 -6.51 -5.20
N LYS A 15 -13.03 -6.20 -5.72
CA LYS A 15 -11.83 -7.00 -5.50
C LYS A 15 -11.40 -7.03 -4.03
N ALA A 16 -11.47 -5.90 -3.33
CA ALA A 16 -11.14 -5.86 -1.91
C ALA A 16 -12.12 -6.69 -1.05
N ASN A 17 -13.42 -6.64 -1.36
CA ASN A 17 -14.41 -7.50 -0.70
C ASN A 17 -14.16 -8.98 -0.99
N ALA A 18 -13.92 -9.35 -2.25
CA ALA A 18 -13.62 -10.73 -2.62
C ALA A 18 -12.35 -11.24 -1.91
N LEU A 19 -11.30 -10.42 -1.81
CA LEU A 19 -10.08 -10.74 -1.07
C LEU A 19 -10.35 -10.95 0.42
N LYS A 20 -11.19 -10.13 1.04
CA LYS A 20 -11.63 -10.33 2.43
C LYS A 20 -12.43 -11.64 2.59
N GLU A 21 -13.30 -11.97 1.65
CA GLU A 21 -14.11 -13.19 1.67
C GLU A 21 -13.28 -14.48 1.58
N THR A 22 -12.03 -14.42 1.10
CA THR A 22 -11.10 -15.57 1.14
C THR A 22 -10.75 -16.03 2.56
N GLY A 23 -10.95 -15.18 3.57
CA GLY A 23 -10.53 -15.45 4.96
C GLY A 23 -9.04 -15.24 5.22
N ILE A 24 -8.26 -14.78 4.24
CA ILE A 24 -6.85 -14.38 4.44
C ILE A 24 -6.77 -13.05 5.19
N PHE A 25 -7.70 -12.14 4.91
CA PHE A 25 -7.76 -10.81 5.52
C PHE A 25 -9.01 -10.69 6.38
N GLU A 26 -8.84 -10.22 7.61
CA GLU A 26 -9.96 -10.04 8.54
C GLU A 26 -10.80 -8.81 8.16
N ARG A 27 -10.13 -7.70 7.81
CA ARG A 27 -10.75 -6.40 7.54
C ARG A 27 -10.39 -5.91 6.13
N ILE A 28 -11.24 -5.07 5.54
CA ILE A 28 -10.92 -4.33 4.31
C ILE A 28 -9.68 -3.43 4.52
N LEU A 29 -9.48 -2.94 5.75
CA LEU A 29 -8.26 -2.21 6.13
C LEU A 29 -7.00 -3.07 5.96
N ASP A 30 -7.05 -4.36 6.29
CA ASP A 30 -5.90 -5.25 6.15
C ASP A 30 -5.57 -5.50 4.69
N VAL A 31 -6.61 -5.68 3.85
CA VAL A 31 -6.45 -5.75 2.38
C VAL A 31 -5.79 -4.47 1.88
N TYR A 32 -6.32 -3.29 2.25
CA TYR A 32 -5.79 -1.99 1.84
C TYR A 32 -4.32 -1.81 2.22
N MET A 33 -3.94 -2.07 3.48
CA MET A 33 -2.58 -1.89 3.96
C MET A 33 -1.58 -2.83 3.28
N VAL A 34 -1.91 -4.13 3.20
CA VAL A 34 -1.03 -5.13 2.57
C VAL A 34 -0.91 -4.89 1.08
N SER A 35 -2.00 -4.53 0.41
CA SER A 35 -1.97 -4.13 -0.99
C SER A 35 -1.10 -2.89 -1.22
N GLY A 36 -1.12 -1.90 -0.33
CA GLY A 36 -0.24 -0.72 -0.43
C GLY A 36 1.23 -1.08 -0.47
N LEU A 37 1.67 -1.99 0.40
CA LEU A 37 3.04 -2.51 0.39
C LEU A 37 3.37 -3.29 -0.88
N ILE A 38 2.42 -4.06 -1.41
CA ILE A 38 2.63 -4.83 -2.64
C ILE A 38 2.71 -3.92 -3.86
N GLY A 39 1.89 -2.86 -3.92
CA GLY A 39 2.00 -1.83 -4.94
C GLY A 39 3.36 -1.12 -4.87
N LEU A 40 3.84 -0.82 -3.67
CA LEU A 40 5.18 -0.27 -3.45
C LEU A 40 6.28 -1.21 -3.96
N LEU A 41 6.33 -2.46 -3.49
CA LEU A 41 7.37 -3.44 -3.82
C LEU A 41 7.40 -3.81 -5.31
N THR A 42 6.29 -3.64 -6.02
CA THR A 42 6.21 -3.88 -7.47
C THR A 42 6.30 -2.60 -8.30
N ASN A 43 6.51 -1.45 -7.65
CA ASN A 43 6.54 -0.13 -8.26
C ASN A 43 5.32 0.16 -9.16
N LYS A 44 4.12 -0.23 -8.70
CA LYS A 44 2.85 -0.02 -9.40
C LYS A 44 1.92 0.89 -8.62
N TYR A 45 1.20 1.73 -9.32
CA TYR A 45 0.16 2.61 -8.80
C TYR A 45 -0.96 2.75 -9.82
N GLU A 46 -2.18 3.00 -9.34
CA GLU A 46 -3.35 3.21 -10.18
C GLU A 46 -4.15 4.42 -9.68
N ASP A 47 -4.75 5.14 -10.62
CA ASP A 47 -5.75 6.15 -10.34
C ASP A 47 -7.14 5.51 -10.24
N VAL A 48 -8.08 6.25 -9.67
CA VAL A 48 -9.46 5.80 -9.53
C VAL A 48 -10.44 6.94 -9.73
N GLU A 49 -11.53 6.62 -10.40
CA GLU A 49 -12.67 7.49 -10.52
C GLU A 49 -13.75 7.11 -9.51
N ARG A 50 -14.53 8.10 -9.08
CA ARG A 50 -15.63 7.84 -8.15
C ARG A 50 -16.68 6.96 -8.83
N ASP A 51 -17.16 5.98 -8.06
CA ASP A 51 -18.23 5.07 -8.47
C ASP A 51 -19.32 5.00 -7.39
N THR A 52 -20.53 4.67 -7.80
CA THR A 52 -21.65 4.36 -6.89
C THR A 52 -21.38 3.10 -6.05
N VAL A 53 -20.71 2.10 -6.62
CA VAL A 53 -20.25 0.90 -5.92
C VAL A 53 -18.98 1.26 -5.17
N ASN A 54 -19.02 1.19 -3.85
CA ASN A 54 -17.87 1.47 -3.02
C ASN A 54 -17.88 0.69 -1.72
N VAL A 55 -16.71 0.60 -1.09
CA VAL A 55 -16.55 0.14 0.28
C VAL A 55 -15.72 1.14 1.03
N LYS A 56 -16.16 1.43 2.26
CA LYS A 56 -15.57 2.46 3.10
C LYS A 56 -14.77 1.82 4.22
N ILE A 57 -13.57 2.33 4.44
CA ILE A 57 -12.75 2.08 5.61
C ILE A 57 -12.93 3.28 6.52
N PHE A 58 -13.60 3.07 7.65
CA PHE A 58 -13.98 4.15 8.54
C PHE A 58 -12.75 4.75 9.26
N ILE A 59 -12.78 6.06 9.49
CA ILE A 59 -11.74 6.81 10.18
C ILE A 59 -11.32 6.19 11.52
N GLN A 60 -12.24 5.59 12.27
CA GLN A 60 -11.94 4.93 13.55
C GLN A 60 -10.99 3.74 13.36
N GLN A 61 -11.16 2.97 12.27
CA GLN A 61 -10.28 1.85 11.95
C GLN A 61 -8.90 2.36 11.50
N LEU A 62 -8.87 3.41 10.68
CA LEU A 62 -7.63 4.05 10.22
C LEU A 62 -6.83 4.63 11.41
N ASN A 63 -7.51 5.30 12.34
CA ASN A 63 -6.87 5.88 13.52
C ASN A 63 -6.29 4.81 14.45
N GLY A 64 -6.88 3.61 14.49
CA GLY A 64 -6.30 2.48 15.22
C GLY A 64 -4.97 1.99 14.64
N GLU A 65 -4.68 2.27 13.37
CA GLU A 65 -3.49 1.82 12.64
C GLU A 65 -2.62 3.01 12.15
N TRP A 66 -2.85 4.21 12.68
CA TRP A 66 -2.30 5.46 12.17
C TRP A 66 -0.76 5.48 12.05
N ASP A 67 -0.04 4.92 13.03
CA ASP A 67 1.43 4.84 13.00
C ASP A 67 1.93 3.94 11.86
N ARG A 68 1.27 2.80 11.63
CA ARG A 68 1.59 1.90 10.51
C ARG A 68 1.30 2.57 9.17
N LEU A 69 0.15 3.23 9.05
CA LEU A 69 -0.24 3.93 7.84
C LEU A 69 0.69 5.09 7.50
N ARG A 70 1.14 5.86 8.51
CA ARG A 70 2.17 6.89 8.33
C ARG A 70 3.47 6.29 7.83
N TYR A 71 3.92 5.23 8.47
CA TYR A 71 5.14 4.55 8.07
C TYR A 71 5.07 4.05 6.62
N PHE A 72 3.98 3.39 6.22
CA PHE A 72 3.81 2.91 4.86
C PHE A 72 3.72 4.06 3.83
N ALA A 73 3.02 5.14 4.16
CA ALA A 73 2.98 6.33 3.32
C ALA A 73 4.37 6.98 3.16
N SER A 74 5.17 7.03 4.22
CA SER A 74 6.58 7.49 4.14
C SER A 74 7.42 6.62 3.23
N LEU A 75 7.31 5.30 3.32
CA LEU A 75 8.04 4.37 2.45
C LEU A 75 7.69 4.59 0.98
N VAL A 76 6.40 4.77 0.69
CA VAL A 76 5.93 5.09 -0.67
C VAL A 76 6.49 6.43 -1.16
N THR A 77 6.46 7.47 -0.33
CA THR A 77 7.03 8.78 -0.68
C THR A 77 8.53 8.68 -0.98
N LEU A 78 9.27 7.92 -0.17
CA LEU A 78 10.69 7.69 -0.37
C LEU A 78 10.97 6.96 -1.69
N ALA A 79 10.25 5.87 -1.96
CA ALA A 79 10.41 5.10 -3.19
C ALA A 79 10.06 5.89 -4.45
N ASN A 80 9.01 6.71 -4.42
CA ASN A 80 8.65 7.56 -5.55
C ASN A 80 9.67 8.68 -5.82
N LYS A 81 10.56 8.97 -4.87
CA LYS A 81 11.64 9.95 -5.01
C LYS A 81 13.01 9.28 -5.18
N ASN A 82 13.06 7.98 -5.48
CA ASN A 82 14.30 7.21 -5.51
C ASN A 82 15.34 7.78 -6.49
N ASP A 83 14.92 8.24 -7.68
CA ASP A 83 15.83 8.84 -8.66
C ASP A 83 16.58 10.06 -8.12
N GLN A 84 15.96 10.78 -7.17
CA GLN A 84 16.53 11.97 -6.54
C GLN A 84 17.45 11.62 -5.35
N LEU A 85 17.38 10.40 -4.82
CA LEU A 85 18.25 9.94 -3.72
C LEU A 85 19.70 9.71 -4.16
N ASN A 86 19.94 9.55 -5.46
CA ASN A 86 21.30 9.45 -6.01
C ASN A 86 22.08 10.77 -5.86
N ASP A 87 21.39 11.89 -5.64
CA ASP A 87 21.97 13.18 -5.29
C ASP A 87 22.13 13.29 -3.77
N GLN A 88 23.37 13.13 -3.28
CA GLN A 88 23.69 13.24 -1.85
C GLN A 88 23.23 14.56 -1.21
N SER A 89 23.15 15.65 -1.99
CA SER A 89 22.69 16.95 -1.48
C SER A 89 21.20 16.96 -1.15
N LYS A 90 20.42 16.05 -1.76
CA LYS A 90 18.96 15.95 -1.60
C LYS A 90 18.51 14.84 -0.66
N GLN A 91 19.38 13.88 -0.33
CA GLN A 91 19.02 12.73 0.53
C GLN A 91 18.39 13.16 1.86
N LYS A 92 19.00 14.11 2.57
CA LYS A 92 18.48 14.61 3.85
C LYS A 92 17.11 15.27 3.70
N GLN A 93 16.92 16.05 2.62
CA GLN A 93 15.64 16.69 2.32
C GLN A 93 14.56 15.63 2.06
N ILE A 94 14.83 14.63 1.21
CA ILE A 94 13.86 13.60 0.84
C ILE A 94 13.48 12.73 2.05
N ILE A 95 14.44 12.38 2.89
CA ILE A 95 14.17 11.65 4.15
C ILE A 95 13.29 12.50 5.07
N ASN A 96 13.56 13.79 5.19
CA ASN A 96 12.75 14.69 6.01
C ASN A 96 11.34 14.86 5.44
N GLU A 97 11.20 15.03 4.13
CA GLU A 97 9.92 15.08 3.45
C GLU A 97 9.13 13.78 3.67
N ALA A 98 9.78 12.62 3.60
CA ALA A 98 9.12 11.33 3.81
C ALA A 98 8.72 11.10 5.27
N PHE A 99 9.61 11.36 6.25
CA PHE A 99 9.43 10.94 7.65
C PHE A 99 9.37 12.07 8.68
N GLY A 100 9.99 13.22 8.44
CA GLY A 100 10.06 14.33 9.39
C GLY A 100 8.80 15.21 9.38
N ASP A 101 8.26 15.47 8.20
CA ASP A 101 7.18 16.46 8.01
C ASP A 101 5.78 15.87 8.25
N TRP A 102 5.62 15.01 9.26
CA TRP A 102 4.31 14.50 9.74
C TRP A 102 3.70 15.36 10.85
N PHE A 103 4.44 16.36 11.33
CA PHE A 103 4.03 17.21 12.45
C PHE A 103 4.22 18.70 12.14
N THR A 104 4.55 19.04 10.89
CA THR A 104 4.60 20.41 10.40
C THR A 104 3.17 20.87 10.04
N ASN A 105 2.90 22.18 10.14
CA ASN A 105 1.56 22.75 9.99
C ASN A 105 0.98 22.69 8.55
N GLU A 106 1.55 21.86 7.66
CA GLU A 106 1.15 21.74 6.26
C GLU A 106 0.32 20.48 6.04
N SER A 107 -1.00 20.59 6.24
CA SER A 107 -1.96 19.49 6.02
C SER A 107 -1.90 18.89 4.61
N ASP A 108 -1.40 19.66 3.64
CA ASP A 108 -1.37 19.26 2.24
C ASP A 108 -0.28 18.22 1.97
N SER A 109 0.88 18.33 2.63
CA SER A 109 1.98 17.35 2.52
C SER A 109 1.57 15.98 3.08
N GLU A 110 0.89 15.93 4.24
CA GLU A 110 0.35 14.66 4.77
C GLU A 110 -0.65 14.03 3.80
N ASN A 111 -1.54 14.85 3.23
CA ASN A 111 -2.55 14.39 2.29
C ASN A 111 -1.92 13.77 1.04
N GLU A 112 -0.89 14.40 0.48
CA GLU A 112 -0.16 13.87 -0.68
C GLU A 112 0.46 12.50 -0.39
N LYS A 113 1.11 12.33 0.77
CA LYS A 113 1.71 11.05 1.18
C LYS A 113 0.66 9.94 1.25
N TYR A 114 -0.49 10.21 1.89
CA TYR A 114 -1.58 9.24 1.95
C TYR A 114 -2.23 8.99 0.58
N GLN A 115 -2.31 10.00 -0.29
CA GLN A 115 -2.81 9.81 -1.65
C GLN A 115 -1.88 8.93 -2.48
N MET A 116 -0.56 9.11 -2.37
CA MET A 116 0.39 8.20 -3.01
C MET A 116 0.20 6.77 -2.50
N PHE A 117 0.17 6.58 -1.17
CA PHE A 117 -0.06 5.26 -0.59
C PHE A 117 -1.39 4.64 -1.06
N TYR A 118 -2.44 5.45 -1.15
CA TYR A 118 -3.73 5.03 -1.69
C TYR A 118 -3.61 4.51 -3.12
N LYS A 119 -2.94 5.21 -4.03
CA LYS A 119 -2.74 4.76 -5.43
C LYS A 119 -1.94 3.46 -5.53
N HIS A 120 -0.91 3.29 -4.71
CA HIS A 120 -0.18 2.01 -4.63
C HIS A 120 -1.08 0.89 -4.09
N SER A 121 -1.94 1.20 -3.12
CA SER A 121 -2.90 0.23 -2.58
C SER A 121 -3.88 -0.25 -3.63
N LEU A 122 -4.35 0.63 -4.52
CA LEU A 122 -5.23 0.25 -5.63
C LEU A 122 -4.56 -0.74 -6.59
N ALA A 123 -3.35 -0.43 -7.04
CA ALA A 123 -2.58 -1.34 -7.89
C ALA A 123 -2.29 -2.68 -7.19
N GLY A 124 -1.98 -2.61 -5.89
CA GLY A 124 -1.77 -3.79 -5.07
C GLY A 124 -3.02 -4.64 -4.91
N ILE A 125 -4.22 -4.05 -4.81
CA ILE A 125 -5.50 -4.79 -4.74
C ILE A 125 -5.71 -5.59 -6.03
N ASN A 126 -5.46 -4.95 -7.18
CA ASN A 126 -5.55 -5.64 -8.47
C ASN A 126 -4.59 -6.83 -8.53
N LEU A 127 -3.33 -6.60 -8.19
CA LEU A 127 -2.31 -7.65 -8.22
C LEU A 127 -2.63 -8.79 -7.24
N LEU A 128 -3.07 -8.46 -6.03
CA LEU A 128 -3.46 -9.46 -5.04
C LEU A 128 -4.63 -10.30 -5.54
N TYR A 129 -5.67 -9.65 -6.05
CA TYR A 129 -6.85 -10.32 -6.57
C TYR A 129 -6.47 -11.29 -7.69
N ASP A 130 -5.69 -10.85 -8.67
CA ASP A 130 -5.29 -11.66 -9.81
C ASP A 130 -4.41 -12.85 -9.39
N ARG A 131 -3.56 -12.66 -8.38
CA ARG A 131 -2.61 -13.69 -7.91
C ARG A 131 -3.21 -14.68 -6.93
N VAL A 132 -4.12 -14.23 -6.06
CA VAL A 132 -4.72 -15.04 -4.99
C VAL A 132 -5.99 -15.72 -5.48
N ILE A 133 -6.93 -14.93 -6.00
CA ILE A 133 -8.24 -15.40 -6.44
C ILE A 133 -8.13 -15.85 -7.90
N GLY A 134 -7.88 -14.93 -8.84
CA GLY A 134 -7.77 -15.25 -10.27
C GLY A 134 -8.91 -16.14 -10.76
N THR A 135 -8.58 -17.36 -11.21
CA THR A 135 -9.55 -18.40 -11.64
C THR A 135 -9.83 -19.46 -10.57
N SER A 136 -9.30 -19.31 -9.36
CA SER A 136 -9.45 -20.27 -8.26
C SER A 136 -10.83 -20.14 -7.60
N THR A 137 -11.41 -21.27 -7.21
CA THR A 137 -12.79 -21.32 -6.68
C THR A 137 -12.90 -21.95 -5.29
N ASP A 138 -11.76 -22.33 -4.68
CA ASP A 138 -11.71 -22.96 -3.36
C ASP A 138 -10.72 -22.27 -2.41
N ASN A 139 -11.04 -22.32 -1.11
CA ASN A 139 -10.28 -21.64 -0.06
C ASN A 139 -8.84 -22.15 0.05
N ASP A 140 -8.60 -23.46 -0.06
CA ASP A 140 -7.25 -24.01 0.05
C ASP A 140 -6.34 -23.50 -1.07
N SER A 141 -6.90 -23.31 -2.28
CA SER A 141 -6.19 -22.67 -3.38
C SER A 141 -5.85 -21.23 -3.08
N TYR A 142 -6.74 -20.44 -2.46
CA TYR A 142 -6.44 -19.05 -2.08
C TYR A 142 -5.23 -18.96 -1.15
N TYR A 143 -5.17 -19.76 -0.07
CA TYR A 143 -4.03 -19.75 0.85
C TYR A 143 -2.73 -20.18 0.17
N ARG A 144 -2.77 -21.25 -0.65
CA ARG A 144 -1.59 -21.70 -1.40
C ARG A 144 -1.11 -20.64 -2.39
N ASN A 145 -2.03 -19.98 -3.08
CA ASN A 145 -1.71 -18.94 -4.06
C ASN A 145 -1.12 -17.72 -3.38
N PHE A 146 -1.70 -17.28 -2.27
CA PHE A 146 -1.16 -16.19 -1.47
C PHE A 146 0.25 -16.52 -0.97
N TYR A 147 0.48 -17.72 -0.42
CA TYR A 147 1.81 -18.16 0.00
C TYR A 147 2.83 -18.15 -1.15
N LYS A 148 2.45 -18.69 -2.32
CA LYS A 148 3.31 -18.67 -3.52
C LYS A 148 3.60 -17.24 -3.97
N PHE A 149 2.62 -16.36 -3.90
CA PHE A 149 2.76 -14.96 -4.29
C PHE A 149 3.71 -14.22 -3.34
N ILE A 150 3.54 -14.35 -2.02
CA ILE A 150 4.47 -13.77 -1.04
C ILE A 150 5.90 -14.30 -1.25
N LYS A 151 6.06 -15.61 -1.50
CA LYS A 151 7.37 -16.19 -1.85
C LYS A 151 7.96 -15.67 -3.17
N SER A 152 7.12 -15.23 -4.10
CA SER A 152 7.61 -14.61 -5.33
C SER A 152 8.07 -13.17 -5.10
N ILE A 153 7.46 -12.46 -4.14
CA ILE A 153 7.88 -11.12 -3.73
C ILE A 153 9.25 -11.18 -3.04
N ASP A 154 9.48 -12.17 -2.18
CA ASP A 154 10.79 -12.42 -1.54
C ASP A 154 11.94 -12.67 -2.54
N LYS A 155 11.60 -13.02 -3.78
CA LYS A 155 12.55 -13.26 -4.87
C LYS A 155 12.68 -12.09 -5.85
N ILE A 156 11.99 -10.97 -5.59
CA ILE A 156 12.17 -9.77 -6.40
C ILE A 156 13.62 -9.32 -6.20
N ASP A 157 14.40 -9.35 -7.28
CA ASP A 157 15.81 -8.96 -7.24
C ASP A 157 15.88 -7.48 -6.85
N VAL A 158 16.55 -7.25 -5.74
CA VAL A 158 16.75 -5.94 -5.15
C VAL A 158 17.89 -5.27 -5.90
N GLU A 159 17.55 -4.62 -7.01
CA GLU A 159 18.51 -3.95 -7.87
C GLU A 159 19.14 -2.72 -7.20
N THR A 160 18.48 -2.08 -6.23
CA THR A 160 19.01 -0.87 -5.56
C THR A 160 19.24 -1.02 -4.06
N THR A 161 20.21 -0.26 -3.54
CA THR A 161 20.58 -0.20 -2.11
C THR A 161 19.39 0.17 -1.21
N MET A 162 18.40 0.90 -1.74
CA MET A 162 17.21 1.30 -0.99
C MET A 162 16.18 0.18 -0.85
N ASP A 163 16.03 -0.70 -1.85
CA ASP A 163 15.17 -1.87 -1.73
C ASP A 163 15.66 -2.80 -0.60
N ARG A 164 16.99 -2.83 -0.35
CA ARG A 164 17.57 -3.55 0.80
C ARG A 164 17.18 -2.92 2.13
N LEU A 165 17.15 -1.59 2.21
CA LEU A 165 16.74 -0.85 3.41
C LEU A 165 15.25 -1.06 3.72
N ILE A 166 14.40 -1.16 2.70
CA ILE A 166 12.96 -1.41 2.89
C ILE A 166 12.74 -2.84 3.41
N ILE A 167 13.39 -3.84 2.82
CA ILE A 167 13.25 -5.25 3.22
C ILE A 167 13.88 -5.52 4.60
N ALA A 168 15.06 -4.95 4.90
CA ALA A 168 15.74 -5.15 6.17
C ALA A 168 14.99 -4.58 7.40
N ASN A 169 14.03 -3.67 7.18
CA ASN A 169 13.18 -3.11 8.24
C ASN A 169 11.76 -3.72 8.27
N LEU A 170 11.49 -4.76 7.46
CA LEU A 170 10.23 -5.51 7.43
C LEU A 170 10.33 -6.91 8.09
N ILE A 171 11.51 -7.30 8.57
CA ILE A 171 11.82 -8.56 9.28
C ILE A 171 12.28 -8.20 10.70
#